data_AF-A8T2R3-F1
#
_entry.id   AF-A8T2R3-F1
#
_cell.length_a   1.000
_cell.length_b   1.000
_cell.length_c   1.000
_cell.angle_alpha   90.00
_cell.angle_beta   90.00
_cell.angle_gamma   90.00
#
_symmetry.space_group_name_H-M   'P 1'
#
loop_
_entity.id
_entity.type
_entity.pdbx_description
1 polymer ?
#
loop_
_entity_poly.entity_id
_entity_poly.type
_entity_poly.pdbx_seq_one_letter_code
_entity_poly.pdbx_strand_id
1 'polypeptide(L)' 'MRTQKKSAKALPKMAAYFQQRIARSKNKLEVIALKNMKELLNWQ' A
#
# COMPACT_ATOMS: atom_id res chain seq x y z
N MET A 1 -7.16 14.28 -23.85
CA MET A 1 -6.87 14.02 -22.42
C MET A 1 -5.65 13.11 -22.31
N ARG A 2 -4.53 13.62 -21.80
CA ARG A 2 -3.31 12.82 -21.60
C ARG A 2 -3.52 12.04 -20.29
N THR A 3 -4.05 10.83 -20.38
CA THR A 3 -4.11 9.91 -19.24
C THR A 3 -2.67 9.64 -18.80
N GLN A 4 -2.23 10.37 -17.77
CA GLN A 4 -1.00 10.03 -17.05
C GLN A 4 -1.20 8.63 -16.47
N LYS A 5 -0.80 7.60 -17.21
CA LYS A 5 -0.39 6.32 -16.64
C LYS A 5 0.75 6.66 -15.69
N LYS A 6 0.43 6.98 -14.43
CA LYS A 6 1.42 7.04 -13.35
C LYS A 6 2.09 5.68 -13.37
N SER A 7 3.33 5.68 -13.84
CA SER A 7 4.14 4.49 -14.06
C SER A 7 4.04 3.57 -12.85
N ALA A 8 3.82 2.29 -13.09
CA ALA A 8 3.79 1.24 -12.08
C ALA A 8 5.03 1.20 -11.17
N LYS A 9 6.09 1.97 -11.47
CA LYS A 9 7.25 2.20 -10.60
C LYS A 9 6.94 2.83 -9.24
N ALA A 10 5.82 3.54 -9.06
CA ALA A 10 5.47 4.13 -7.76
C ALA A 10 4.79 3.12 -6.80
N LEU A 11 4.12 2.10 -7.36
CA LEU A 11 3.41 1.05 -6.61
C LEU A 11 4.33 0.21 -5.70
N PRO A 12 5.54 -0.24 -6.11
CA PRO A 12 6.41 -1.05 -5.26
C PRO A 12 6.96 -0.27 -4.05
N LYS A 13 7.18 1.06 -4.17
CA LYS A 13 7.56 1.90 -3.03
C LYS A 13 6.44 2.00 -1.99
N MET A 14 5.19 2.11 -2.46
CA MET A 14 4.04 2.15 -1.57
C MET A 14 3.86 0.81 -0.86
N ALA A 15 3.89 -0.32 -1.58
CA ALA A 15 3.77 -1.65 -0.98
C ALA A 15 4.82 -1.90 0.13
N ALA A 16 6.09 -1.54 -0.11
CA ALA A 16 7.16 -1.65 0.88
C ALA A 16 6.91 -0.76 2.11
N TYR A 17 6.43 0.48 1.89
CA TYR A 17 6.04 1.39 2.98
C TYR A 17 4.93 0.78 3.84
N PHE A 18 3.87 0.24 3.23
CA PHE A 18 2.76 -0.39 3.97
C PHE A 18 3.22 -1.61 4.77
N GLN A 19 4.08 -2.47 4.21
CA GLN A 19 4.64 -3.61 4.94
C GLN A 19 5.45 -3.17 6.17
N GLN A 20 6.31 -2.15 6.02
CA GLN A 20 7.10 -1.63 7.13
C GLN A 20 6.21 -0.98 8.20
N ARG A 21 5.15 -0.30 7.79
CA ARG A 21 4.19 0.35 8.69
C ARG A 21 3.35 -0.68 9.47
N ILE A 22 2.91 -1.76 8.81
CA ILE A 22 2.23 -2.90 9.45
C ILE A 22 3.14 -3.56 10.49
N ALA A 23 4.41 -3.81 10.16
CA ALA A 23 5.35 -4.46 11.07
C ALA A 23 5.70 -3.62 12.31
N ARG A 24 5.62 -2.28 12.20
CA ARG A 24 5.94 -1.34 13.29
C ARG A 24 4.73 -0.87 14.09
N SER A 25 3.53 -0.92 13.54
CA SER A 25 2.35 -0.39 14.22
C SER A 25 1.86 -1.33 15.32
N LYS A 26 1.71 -0.79 16.54
CA LYS A 26 1.03 -1.47 17.65
C LYS A 26 -0.49 -1.26 17.62
N ASN A 27 -0.98 -0.38 16.74
CA ASN A 27 -2.41 -0.09 16.61
C ASN A 27 -3.07 -1.12 15.68
N LYS A 28 -3.93 -1.95 16.27
CA LYS A 28 -4.64 -3.03 15.56
C LYS A 28 -5.55 -2.52 14.44
N LEU A 29 -6.21 -1.37 14.62
CA LEU A 29 -7.08 -0.79 13.60
C LEU A 29 -6.28 -0.32 12.39
N GLU A 30 -5.12 0.27 12.63
CA GLU A 30 -4.24 0.70 11.56
C GLU A 30 -3.71 -0.50 10.76
N VAL A 31 -3.27 -1.57 11.43
CA VAL A 31 -2.84 -2.79 10.74
C VAL A 31 -3.94 -3.39 9.85
N ILE A 32 -5.19 -3.40 10.32
CA ILE A 32 -6.34 -3.88 9.55
C ILE A 32 -6.59 -2.99 8.32
N ALA A 33 -6.59 -1.67 8.50
CA ALA A 33 -6.78 -0.73 7.40
C ALA A 33 -5.70 -0.87 6.31
N LEU A 34 -4.43 -1.02 6.71
CA LEU A 34 -3.31 -1.16 5.78
C LEU A 34 -3.33 -2.53 5.07
N LYS A 35 -3.77 -3.61 5.74
CA LYS A 35 -3.98 -4.91 5.10
C LYS A 35 -5.11 -4.86 4.06
N ASN A 36 -6.24 -4.24 4.40
CA ASN A 36 -7.36 -4.08 3.48
C ASN A 36 -6.97 -3.23 2.25
N MET A 37 -6.18 -2.16 2.45
CA MET A 37 -5.65 -1.38 1.33
C MET A 37 -4.74 -2.20 0.41
N LYS A 38 -3.93 -3.11 0.98
CA LYS A 38 -3.09 -4.02 0.19
C LYS A 38 -3.92 -4.94 -0.70
N GLU A 39 -4.99 -5.52 -0.16
CA GLU A 39 -5.89 -6.39 -0.92
C GLU A 39 -6.68 -5.61 -1.98
N LEU A 40 -7.24 -4.45 -1.63
CA LEU A 40 -8.05 -3.63 -2.53
C LEU A 40 -7.25 -3.09 -3.72
N LEU A 41 -5.96 -2.84 -3.52
CA LEU A 41 -5.06 -2.36 -4.58
C LEU A 41 -4.36 -3.50 -5.32
N ASN A 42 -4.69 -4.75 -4.98
CA ASN A 42 -4.08 -5.97 -5.51
C ASN A 42 -2.54 -5.88 -5.56
N TRP A 43 -1.95 -5.35 -4.48
CA TRP A 43 -0.50 -5.25 -4.31
C TRP A 43 0.08 -6.65 -4.01
N GLN A 44 0.14 -7.48 -5.05
CA GLN A 44 0.92 -8.73 -5.08
C GLN A 44 2.40 -8.44 -5.27
#